data_AF-A0A9D2P4Z5-F1
#
_entry.id   AF-A0A9D2P4Z5-F1
#
_cell.length_a   1.000
_cell.length_b   1.000
_cell.length_c   1.000
_cell.angle_alpha   90.00
_cell.angle_beta   90.00
_cell.angle_gamma   90.00
#
_symmetry.space_group_name_H-M   'P 1'
#
loop_
_entity.id
_entity.type
_entity.pdbx_description
1 polymer ?
#
loop_
_entity_poly.entity_id
_entity_poly.type
_entity_poly.pdbx_seq_one_letter_code
_entity_poly.pdbx_strand_id
1 'polypeptide(L)'
;AEELVAEVNGMVWSCRVPAGDWLSFENRHTIVNSRNLGNAVEARVISPFAPCADCGQTEPTLEDLYLKCFADEQSLDVRNLSDKNMRVGRRGKRL
;
A
#
# COMPACT_ATOMS: atom_id res chain seq x y z
N ALA A 1 -20.76 -1.66 10.34
CA ALA A 1 -19.74 -1.07 9.44
C ALA A 1 -18.39 -0.90 10.12
N GLU A 2 -18.35 -0.71 11.45
CA GLU A 2 -17.11 -0.49 12.22
C GLU A 2 -16.18 -1.72 12.33
N GLU A 3 -16.68 -2.95 12.23
CA GLU A 3 -15.84 -4.17 12.30
C GLU A 3 -14.90 -4.34 11.09
N LEU A 4 -15.24 -3.78 9.93
CA LEU A 4 -14.44 -3.96 8.71
C LEU A 4 -13.26 -2.99 8.64
N VAL A 5 -13.42 -1.77 9.15
CA VAL A 5 -12.35 -0.76 9.23
C VAL A 5 -11.38 -1.00 10.39
N ALA A 6 -11.68 -1.93 11.30
CA ALA A 6 -10.82 -2.28 12.42
C ALA A 6 -9.44 -2.79 11.97
N GLU A 7 -9.36 -3.49 10.83
CA GLU A 7 -8.10 -4.02 10.28
C GLU A 7 -7.14 -2.94 9.79
N VAL A 8 -7.66 -1.79 9.37
CA VAL A 8 -6.87 -0.62 8.95
C VAL A 8 -6.79 0.45 10.05
N ASN A 9 -7.38 0.19 11.22
CA ASN A 9 -7.41 1.14 12.31
C ASN A 9 -6.02 1.31 12.92
N GLY A 10 -5.61 2.57 13.10
CA GLY A 10 -4.24 2.91 13.51
C GLY A 10 -3.19 2.78 12.41
N MET A 11 -3.56 2.42 11.18
CA MET A 11 -2.64 2.33 10.04
C MET A 11 -2.80 3.48 9.04
N VAL A 12 -3.72 4.43 9.28
CA VAL A 12 -3.97 5.55 8.38
C VAL A 12 -3.29 6.81 8.90
N TRP A 13 -2.45 7.40 8.05
CA TRP A 13 -1.62 8.55 8.37
C TRP A 13 -1.84 9.67 7.36
N SER A 14 -2.03 10.90 7.85
CA SER A 14 -1.98 12.12 7.04
C SER A 14 -0.58 12.71 7.13
N CYS A 15 0.08 12.86 5.98
CA CYS A 15 1.47 13.29 5.85
C CYS A 15 1.53 14.55 5.01
N ARG A 16 2.39 15.50 5.40
CA ARG A 16 2.72 16.64 4.55
C ARG A 16 4.09 16.44 3.92
N VAL A 17 4.13 16.31 2.61
CA VAL A 17 5.35 16.01 1.85
C VAL A 17 5.69 17.20 0.96
N PRO A 18 6.94 17.69 0.94
CA PRO A 18 7.35 18.72 -0.01
C PRO A 18 7.11 18.26 -1.45
N ALA A 19 6.64 19.17 -2.34
CA ALA A 19 6.30 18.80 -3.71
C ALA A 19 7.49 18.19 -4.50
N GLY A 20 8.73 18.57 -4.17
CA GLY A 20 9.94 17.99 -4.77
C GLY A 20 10.20 16.53 -4.37
N ASP A 21 9.74 16.11 -3.19
CA ASP A 21 9.93 14.74 -2.67
C ASP A 21 8.71 13.84 -2.94
N TRP A 22 7.62 14.42 -3.45
CA TRP A 22 6.33 13.74 -3.66
C TRP A 22 6.45 12.44 -4.45
N LEU A 23 7.11 12.48 -5.62
CA LEU A 23 7.25 11.32 -6.50
C LEU A 23 7.93 10.12 -5.80
N SER A 24 8.96 10.42 -4.99
CA SER A 24 9.70 9.40 -4.24
C SER A 24 8.87 8.86 -3.07
N PHE A 25 8.01 9.69 -2.49
CA PHE A 25 7.11 9.28 -1.41
C PHE A 25 5.99 8.38 -1.94
N GLU A 26 5.33 8.80 -3.02
CA GLU A 26 4.27 8.05 -3.69
C GLU A 26 4.73 6.66 -4.14
N ASN A 27 5.94 6.55 -4.70
CA ASN A 27 6.46 5.25 -5.15
C ASN A 27 6.81 4.28 -4.01
N ARG A 28 6.98 4.78 -2.78
CA ARG A 28 7.35 3.96 -1.61
C ARG A 28 6.15 3.56 -0.77
N HIS A 29 5.02 4.25 -0.88
CA HIS A 29 3.93 4.17 0.09
C HIS A 29 2.57 4.02 -0.61
N THR A 30 1.64 3.33 0.02
CA THR A 30 0.28 3.20 -0.50
C THR A 30 -0.50 4.47 -0.22
N ILE A 31 -0.53 5.37 -1.21
CA ILE A 31 -1.28 6.61 -1.15
C ILE A 31 -2.76 6.32 -1.34
N VAL A 32 -3.58 6.73 -0.36
CA VAL A 32 -5.03 6.67 -0.43
C VAL A 32 -5.58 7.88 -1.15
N ASN A 33 -5.13 9.05 -0.73
CA ASN A 33 -5.55 10.31 -1.28
C ASN A 33 -4.38 11.28 -1.23
N SER A 34 -4.28 12.19 -2.20
CA SER A 34 -3.30 13.25 -2.19
C SER A 34 -3.92 14.56 -2.64
N ARG A 35 -3.57 15.64 -1.94
CA ARG A 35 -4.01 16.99 -2.23
C ARG A 35 -2.80 17.87 -2.42
N ASN A 36 -2.65 18.40 -3.62
CA ASN A 36 -1.58 19.34 -3.93
C ASN A 36 -1.92 20.73 -3.37
N LEU A 37 -1.01 21.28 -2.56
CA LEU A 37 -1.10 22.60 -1.93
C LEU A 37 -0.15 23.63 -2.60
N GLY A 38 0.44 23.28 -3.74
CA GLY A 38 1.41 24.09 -4.49
C GLY A 38 2.85 23.84 -4.05
N ASN A 39 3.19 24.15 -2.80
CA ASN A 39 4.55 23.94 -2.27
C ASN A 39 4.75 22.57 -1.59
N ALA A 40 3.65 21.89 -1.27
CA ALA A 40 3.62 20.61 -0.60
C ALA A 40 2.41 19.81 -1.06
N VAL A 41 2.44 18.51 -0.83
CA VAL A 41 1.33 17.59 -1.04
C VAL A 41 0.93 17.05 0.32
N GLU A 42 -0.35 17.19 0.65
CA GLU A 42 -0.96 16.53 1.79
C GLU A 42 -1.45 15.16 1.34
N ALA A 43 -0.92 14.09 1.90
CA ALA A 43 -1.21 12.74 1.47
C ALA A 43 -1.71 11.89 2.62
N ARG A 44 -2.80 11.16 2.37
CA ARG A 44 -3.27 10.08 3.22
C ARG A 44 -2.62 8.78 2.78
N VAL A 45 -2.07 8.05 3.73
CA VAL A 45 -1.26 6.85 3.49
C VAL A 45 -1.71 5.74 4.42
N ILE A 46 -1.77 4.51 3.91
CA ILE A 46 -1.93 3.31 4.73
C ILE A 46 -0.55 2.71 4.99
N SER A 47 -0.15 2.67 6.26
CA SER A 47 1.11 2.10 6.70
C SER A 47 1.00 1.59 8.14
N PRO A 48 1.57 0.42 8.48
CA PRO A 48 1.60 -0.08 9.85
C PRO A 48 2.41 0.80 10.81
N PHE A 49 3.28 1.66 10.29
CA PHE A 49 4.12 2.58 11.06
C PHE A 49 4.07 3.99 10.47
N ALA A 50 4.33 5.00 11.30
CA ALA A 50 4.45 6.39 10.91
C ALA A 50 5.46 6.57 9.75
N PRO A 51 5.03 7.00 8.55
CA PRO A 51 5.91 7.10 7.37
C PRO A 51 6.85 8.32 7.41
N CYS A 52 6.53 9.35 8.20
CA CYS A 52 7.39 10.51 8.39
C CYS A 52 7.22 11.13 9.79
N ALA A 53 8.13 12.03 10.18
CA ALA A 53 8.09 12.66 11.50
C ALA A 53 6.88 13.61 11.68
N ASP A 54 6.41 14.22 10.58
CA ASP A 54 5.31 15.19 10.53
C ASP A 54 3.99 14.56 10.04
N CYS A 55 3.73 13.29 10.37
CA CYS A 55 2.45 12.66 10.07
C CYS A 55 1.49 12.65 11.26
N GLY A 56 0.23 12.97 11.00
CA GLY A 56 -0.87 12.83 11.96
C GLY A 56 -1.62 11.53 11.73
N GLN A 57 -1.84 10.74 12.79
CA GLN A 57 -2.73 9.59 12.71
C GLN A 57 -4.17 10.06 12.49
N THR A 58 -4.89 9.43 11.56
CA THR A 58 -6.28 9.78 11.26
C THR A 58 -7.19 8.58 11.37
N GLU A 59 -8.48 8.83 11.60
CA GLU A 59 -9.47 7.76 11.60
C GLU A 59 -9.58 7.13 10.20
N PRO A 60 -9.60 5.79 10.10
CA PRO A 60 -9.77 5.10 8.84
C PRO A 60 -11.18 5.30 8.27
N THR A 61 -11.28 5.31 6.95
CA THR A 61 -12.53 5.41 6.20
C THR A 61 -12.75 4.16 5.34
N LEU A 62 -13.94 4.03 4.76
CA LEU A 62 -14.25 2.92 3.84
C LEU A 62 -13.35 2.91 2.59
N GLU A 63 -12.87 4.08 2.15
CA GLU A 63 -11.93 4.21 1.04
C GLU A 63 -10.58 3.56 1.37
N ASP A 64 -10.10 3.76 2.61
CA ASP A 64 -8.84 3.16 3.09
C ASP A 64 -8.95 1.62 3.14
N LEU A 65 -10.07 1.10 3.63
CA LEU A 65 -10.35 -0.34 3.67
C LEU A 65 -10.35 -0.94 2.26
N TYR A 66 -11.07 -0.30 1.33
CA TYR A 66 -11.14 -0.76 -0.06
C TYR A 66 -9.72 -0.87 -0.64
N LEU A 67 -8.94 0.20 -0.57
CA LEU A 67 -7.58 0.21 -1.12
C LEU A 67 -6.64 -0.80 -0.46
N LYS A 68 -6.79 -1.05 0.84
CA LYS A 68 -6.02 -2.09 1.53
C LYS A 68 -6.33 -3.48 0.96
N CYS A 69 -7.60 -3.82 0.73
CA CYS A 69 -7.98 -5.08 0.11
C CYS A 69 -7.35 -5.25 -1.28
N PHE A 70 -7.36 -4.20 -2.12
CA PHE A 70 -6.70 -4.26 -3.45
C PHE A 70 -5.17 -4.34 -3.36
N ALA A 71 -4.56 -3.64 -2.41
CA ALA A 71 -3.12 -3.72 -2.19
C ALA A 71 -2.70 -5.13 -1.74
N ASP A 72 -3.49 -5.77 -0.87
CA ASP A 72 -3.25 -7.14 -0.45
C ASP A 72 -3.47 -8.15 -1.59
N GLU A 73 -4.54 -8.01 -2.39
CA GLU A 73 -4.78 -8.85 -3.57
C GLU A 73 -3.62 -8.81 -4.58
N GLN A 74 -3.09 -7.62 -4.90
CA GLN A 74 -1.92 -7.50 -5.76
C GLN A 74 -0.66 -8.15 -5.15
N SER A 75 -0.55 -8.22 -3.82
CA SER A 75 0.54 -8.92 -3.14
C SER A 75 0.38 -10.45 -3.16
N LEU A 76 -0.86 -10.95 -3.26
CA LEU A 76 -1.19 -12.38 -3.30
C LEU A 76 -0.95 -13.01 -4.69
N ASP A 77 -1.09 -12.21 -5.76
CA ASP A 77 -0.77 -12.64 -7.13
C ASP A 77 0.73 -12.85 -7.34
N VAL A 78 1.59 -12.05 -6.70
CA VAL A 78 3.06 -12.21 -6.77
C VAL A 78 3.52 -13.50 -6.08
N ARG A 79 2.90 -13.88 -4.96
CA ARG A 79 3.24 -15.12 -4.23
C ARG A 79 2.84 -16.38 -5.00
N ASN A 80 1.75 -16.35 -5.77
CA ASN A 80 1.29 -17.50 -6.57
C ASN A 80 2.16 -17.79 -7.80
N LEU A 81 2.93 -16.81 -8.29
CA LEU A 81 3.88 -17.00 -9.39
C LEU A 81 5.17 -17.71 -8.95
N SER A 82 5.59 -17.56 -7.69
CA SER A 82 6.76 -18.26 -7.15
C SER A 82 6.57 -19.77 -6.98
N ASP A 83 5.35 -20.25 -6.73
CA ASP A 83 5.09 -21.69 -6.52
C ASP A 83 5.02 -22.50 -7.84
N LYS A 84 4.77 -21.85 -8.98
CA LYS A 84 4.64 -22.56 -10.28
C LYS A 84 5.98 -22.86 -10.97
N ASN A 85 7.08 -22.24 -10.55
CA ASN A 85 8.39 -22.42 -11.18
C ASN A 85 9.21 -23.63 -10.69
N MET A 86 8.69 -24.45 -9.76
CA MET A 86 9.42 -25.64 -9.24
C MET A 86 8.89 -27.00 -9.77
N ARG A 87 7.98 -27.02 -10.75
CA ARG A 87 7.42 -28.30 -11.29
C ARG A 87 7.65 -28.58 -12.78
N VAL A 88 8.41 -27.75 -13.50
CA VAL A 88 8.79 -28.06 -14.89
C VAL A 88 10.25 -28.50 -14.93
N GLY A 89 10.48 -29.79 -14.74
CA GLY A 89 11.82 -30.34 -14.87
C GLY A 89 11.90 -31.82 -14.54
N ARG A 90 11.24 -32.68 -15.34
CA ARG A 90 11.62 -34.09 -15.60
C ARG A 90 10.55 -34.80 -16.44
N ARG A 91 10.43 -34.46 -17.72
CA ARG A 91 10.01 -35.42 -18.75
C ARG A 91 10.74 -35.11 -20.04
N GLY A 92 11.69 -35.97 -20.38
CA GLY A 92 12.40 -35.88 -21.66
C GLY A 92 13.76 -36.54 -21.59
N LYS A 93 13.80 -37.86 -21.79
CA LYS A 93 14.70 -38.46 -22.78
C LYS A 93 14.12 -39.81 -23.20
N ARG A 94 13.59 -39.79 -24.42
CA ARG A 94 13.38 -40.97 -25.26
C ARG A 94 14.76 -41.57 -25.53
N LEU A 95 14.87 -42.89 -25.46
CA LEU A 95 15.57 -43.77 -26.40
C LEU A 95 14.99 -45.17 -26.21
#